data_AF-A0A832ESE2-F1
#
_entry.id   AF-A0A832ESE2-F1
#
_cell.length_a   1.000
_cell.length_b   1.000
_cell.length_c   1.000
_cell.angle_alpha   90.00
_cell.angle_beta   90.00
_cell.angle_gamma   90.00
#
_symmetry.space_group_name_H-M   'P 1'
#
loop_
_entity.id
_entity.type
_entity.pdbx_description
1 polymer ?
#
loop_
_entity_poly.entity_id
_entity_poly.type
_entity_poly.pdbx_seq_one_letter_code
_entity_poly.pdbx_strand_id
1 'polypeptide(L)'
;MSRISAGKRLRFVVERIVFAGVAAVVPRLSRRGVRWLARALGTGFWAVSARSRQIARANLALAFGDAFTAADQNRIGRDSCRQFCATMLSLLWLPARNHQRLDELWEVDAAEWARLRELR
;
A
#
# COMPACT_ATOMS: atom_id res chain seq x y z
N MET A 1 -24.54 4.14 -25.01
CA MET A 1 -23.09 4.04 -24.69
C MET A 1 -22.58 5.44 -24.35
N SER A 2 -22.28 5.72 -23.08
CA SER A 2 -21.87 7.07 -22.65
C SER A 2 -20.54 7.45 -23.30
N ARG A 3 -20.50 8.61 -23.99
CA ARG A 3 -19.25 9.15 -24.56
C ARG A 3 -18.32 9.52 -23.39
N ILE A 4 -17.32 8.70 -23.14
CA ILE A 4 -16.26 8.98 -22.17
C ILE A 4 -15.56 10.27 -22.63
N SER A 5 -15.49 11.30 -21.76
CA SER A 5 -14.85 12.57 -22.10
C SER A 5 -13.37 12.36 -22.45
N ALA A 6 -12.83 13.18 -23.35
CA ALA A 6 -11.44 13.07 -23.80
C ALA A 6 -10.44 13.07 -22.62
N GLY A 7 -10.70 13.86 -21.57
CA GLY A 7 -9.90 13.88 -20.34
C GLY A 7 -9.96 12.59 -19.54
N LYS A 8 -11.14 11.96 -19.42
CA LYS A 8 -11.26 10.63 -18.79
C LYS A 8 -10.49 9.58 -19.59
N ARG A 9 -10.58 9.61 -20.92
CA ARG A 9 -9.84 8.70 -21.79
C ARG A 9 -8.33 8.86 -21.65
N LEU A 10 -7.83 10.09 -21.63
CA LEU A 10 -6.40 10.36 -21.41
C LEU A 10 -5.93 9.82 -20.05
N ARG A 11 -6.69 10.10 -18.99
CA ARG A 11 -6.40 9.57 -17.65
C ARG A 11 -6.32 8.05 -17.65
N PHE A 12 -7.28 7.36 -18.25
CA PHE A 12 -7.26 5.89 -18.33
C PHE A 12 -6.05 5.36 -19.09
N VAL A 13 -5.65 6.02 -20.18
CA VAL A 13 -4.44 5.63 -20.93
C VAL A 13 -3.19 5.77 -20.06
N VAL A 14 -3.05 6.90 -19.36
CA VAL A 14 -1.93 7.14 -18.44
C VAL A 14 -1.93 6.13 -17.30
N GLU A 15 -3.07 5.92 -16.64
CA GLU A 15 -3.22 4.93 -15.55
C GLU A 15 -2.82 3.53 -16.03
N ARG A 16 -3.24 3.13 -17.23
CA ARG A 16 -2.92 1.82 -17.80
C ARG A 16 -1.43 1.68 -18.12
N ILE A 17 -0.81 2.70 -18.72
CA ILE A 17 0.63 2.69 -19.04
C ILE A 17 1.45 2.62 -17.75
N VAL A 18 1.14 3.48 -16.77
CA VAL A 18 1.83 3.50 -15.48
C VAL A 18 1.67 2.15 -14.78
N PHE A 19 0.45 1.63 -14.70
CA PHE A 19 0.20 0.35 -14.06
C PHE A 19 0.92 -0.81 -14.76
N ALA A 20 0.86 -0.87 -16.09
CA ALA A 20 1.57 -1.90 -16.87
C ALA A 20 3.10 -1.82 -16.67
N GLY A 21 3.65 -0.60 -16.64
CA GLY A 21 5.08 -0.39 -16.35
C GLY A 21 5.45 -0.87 -14.95
N VAL A 22 4.67 -0.51 -13.94
CA VAL A 22 4.89 -0.97 -12.56
C VAL A 22 4.78 -2.49 -12.46
N ALA A 23 3.74 -3.09 -13.05
CA ALA A 23 3.52 -4.54 -13.06
C ALA A 23 4.64 -5.30 -13.80
N ALA A 24 5.27 -4.69 -14.80
CA ALA A 24 6.43 -5.28 -15.47
C ALA A 24 7.72 -5.16 -14.63
N VAL A 25 7.95 -4.01 -13.99
CA VAL A 25 9.20 -3.74 -13.26
C VAL A 25 9.23 -4.44 -11.91
N VAL A 26 8.16 -4.35 -11.12
CA VAL A 26 8.12 -4.79 -9.72
C VAL A 26 8.53 -6.25 -9.53
N PRO A 27 8.03 -7.24 -10.30
CA PRO A 27 8.44 -8.64 -10.21
C PRO A 27 9.97 -8.88 -10.27
N ARG A 28 10.67 -8.04 -11.04
CA ARG A 28 12.11 -8.18 -11.30
C ARG A 28 12.98 -7.58 -10.19
N LEU A 29 12.39 -6.80 -9.28
CA LEU A 29 13.12 -6.18 -8.18
C LEU A 29 13.46 -7.18 -7.07
N SER A 30 14.54 -6.92 -6.35
CA SER A 30 14.81 -7.58 -5.07
C SER A 30 13.80 -7.12 -4.01
N ARG A 31 13.63 -7.90 -2.93
CA ARG A 31 12.74 -7.50 -1.82
C ARG A 31 13.13 -6.15 -1.22
N ARG A 32 14.43 -5.84 -1.14
CA ARG A 32 14.95 -4.53 -0.71
C ARG A 32 14.53 -3.43 -1.70
N GLY A 33 14.64 -3.68 -3.00
CA GLY A 33 14.21 -2.76 -4.06
C GLY A 33 12.71 -2.44 -3.99
N VAL A 34 11.86 -3.46 -3.82
CA VAL A 34 10.40 -3.27 -3.63
C VAL A 34 10.10 -2.40 -2.41
N ARG A 35 10.76 -2.65 -1.27
CA ARG A 35 10.58 -1.86 -0.06
C ARG A 35 11.04 -0.40 -0.24
N TRP A 36 12.15 -0.18 -0.92
CA TRP A 36 12.62 1.18 -1.20
C TRP A 36 11.64 1.93 -2.11
N LEU A 37 11.20 1.29 -3.19
CA LEU A 37 10.23 1.87 -4.14
C LEU A 37 8.90 2.19 -3.43
N ALA A 38 8.39 1.29 -2.60
CA ALA A 38 7.19 1.52 -1.81
C ALA A 38 7.31 2.76 -0.89
N ARG A 39 8.45 2.92 -0.22
CA ARG A 39 8.71 4.08 0.65
C ARG A 39 8.79 5.37 -0.14
N ALA A 40 9.45 5.35 -1.30
CA ALA A 40 9.55 6.52 -2.17
C ALA A 40 8.16 6.94 -2.68
N LEU A 41 7.38 5.99 -3.24
CA LEU A 41 6.03 6.24 -3.72
C LEU A 41 5.09 6.69 -2.61
N GLY A 42 5.08 6.04 -1.45
CA GLY A 42 4.23 6.41 -0.33
C GLY A 42 4.57 7.79 0.25
N THR A 43 5.87 8.14 0.29
CA THR A 43 6.30 9.49 0.71
C THR A 43 5.89 10.54 -0.31
N GLY A 44 6.09 10.28 -1.60
CA GLY A 44 5.66 11.18 -2.68
C GLY A 44 4.15 11.37 -2.69
N PHE A 45 3.38 10.28 -2.59
CA PHE A 45 1.92 10.30 -2.52
C PHE A 45 1.42 11.14 -1.33
N TRP A 46 2.01 10.97 -0.16
CA TRP A 46 1.69 11.76 1.03
C TRP A 46 1.99 13.25 0.84
N ALA A 47 3.10 13.59 0.16
CA ALA A 47 3.49 14.97 -0.09
C ALA A 47 2.52 15.68 -1.05
N VAL A 48 2.09 15.01 -2.13
CA VAL A 48 1.25 15.65 -3.16
C VAL A 48 -0.26 15.60 -2.88
N SER A 49 -0.73 14.58 -2.16
CA SER A 49 -2.18 14.37 -1.98
C SER A 49 -2.71 15.03 -0.70
N ALA A 50 -3.24 16.25 -0.84
CA ALA A 50 -3.96 16.92 0.25
C ALA A 50 -5.16 16.08 0.74
N ARG A 51 -5.86 15.41 -0.18
CA ARG A 51 -6.98 14.52 0.13
C ARG A 51 -6.56 13.36 1.03
N SER A 52 -5.41 12.73 0.76
CA SER A 52 -4.92 11.62 1.58
C SER A 52 -4.60 12.09 3.01
N ARG A 53 -4.06 13.30 3.16
CA ARG A 53 -3.81 13.89 4.48
C ARG A 53 -5.10 14.16 5.24
N GLN A 54 -6.12 14.68 4.57
CA GLN A 54 -7.44 14.91 5.15
C GLN A 54 -8.08 13.59 5.63
N ILE A 55 -8.09 12.56 4.78
CA ILE A 55 -8.65 11.25 5.12
C ILE A 55 -7.90 10.63 6.30
N ALA A 56 -6.57 10.66 6.31
CA ALA A 56 -5.78 10.12 7.41
C ALA A 56 -6.11 10.80 8.75
N ARG A 57 -6.24 12.13 8.77
CA ARG A 57 -6.61 12.87 10.00
C ARG A 57 -8.03 12.52 10.45
N ALA A 58 -8.99 12.47 9.53
CA ALA A 58 -10.36 12.10 9.85
C ALA A 58 -10.45 10.68 10.42
N ASN A 59 -9.74 9.72 9.81
CA ASN A 59 -9.69 8.34 10.30
C ASN A 59 -9.06 8.25 11.69
N LEU A 60 -7.97 8.99 11.93
CA LEU A 60 -7.29 8.99 13.22
C LEU A 60 -8.15 9.64 14.31
N ALA A 61 -8.81 10.76 14.03
CA ALA A 61 -9.73 11.40 14.95
C ALA A 61 -10.93 10.49 15.28
N LEU A 62 -11.48 9.80 14.28
CA LEU A 62 -12.60 8.88 14.48
C LEU A 62 -12.21 7.67 15.35
N ALA A 63 -11.02 7.09 15.12
CA ALA A 63 -10.60 5.87 15.80
C ALA A 63 -9.95 6.12 17.17
N PHE A 64 -9.30 7.27 17.35
CA PHE A 64 -8.45 7.53 18.52
C PHE A 64 -8.75 8.86 19.23
N GLY A 65 -9.74 9.63 18.76
CA GLY A 65 -10.05 10.96 19.31
C GLY A 65 -8.82 11.88 19.26
N ASP A 66 -8.56 12.55 20.38
CA ASP A 66 -7.47 13.53 20.54
C ASP A 66 -6.16 12.92 21.06
N ALA A 67 -6.03 11.59 21.03
CA ALA A 67 -4.83 10.90 21.55
C ALA A 67 -3.53 11.23 20.78
N PHE A 68 -3.63 11.78 19.57
CA PHE A 68 -2.48 12.07 18.71
C PHE A 68 -2.39 13.55 18.35
N THR A 69 -1.18 14.11 18.53
CA THR A 69 -0.86 15.47 18.08
C THR A 69 -0.90 15.57 16.55
N ALA A 70 -0.94 16.79 16.02
CA ALA A 70 -0.85 17.02 14.57
C ALA A 70 0.44 16.46 13.96
N ALA A 71 1.55 16.46 14.70
CA ALA A 71 2.82 15.87 14.27
C ALA A 71 2.72 14.34 14.19
N ASP A 72 2.10 13.70 15.18
CA ASP A 72 1.85 12.26 15.18
C ASP A 72 0.93 11.85 14.04
N GLN A 73 -0.17 12.58 13.84
CA GLN A 73 -1.10 12.31 12.75
C GLN A 73 -0.42 12.40 11.38
N ASN A 74 0.49 13.37 11.19
CA ASN A 74 1.26 13.48 9.95
C ASN A 74 2.25 12.32 9.78
N ARG A 75 2.93 11.93 10.86
CA ARG A 75 3.87 10.78 10.85
C ARG A 75 3.13 9.49 10.53
N ILE A 76 2.08 9.18 11.28
CA ILE A 76 1.24 7.99 11.12
C ILE A 76 0.61 7.98 9.73
N GLY A 77 0.05 9.08 9.26
CA GLY A 77 -0.55 9.17 7.92
C GLY A 77 0.47 8.91 6.80
N ARG A 78 1.68 9.45 6.90
CA ARG A 78 2.77 9.19 5.95
C ARG A 78 3.19 7.72 5.99
N ASP A 79 3.35 7.14 7.18
CA ASP A 79 3.75 5.75 7.33
C ASP A 79 2.67 4.77 6.86
N SER A 80 1.40 5.09 7.07
CA SER A 80 0.25 4.37 6.49
C SER A 80 0.27 4.41 4.96
N CYS A 81 0.62 5.54 4.36
CA CYS A 81 0.77 5.64 2.89
C CYS A 81 1.95 4.79 2.38
N ARG A 82 3.08 4.78 3.10
CA ARG A 82 4.23 3.90 2.77
C ARG A 82 3.85 2.43 2.88
N GLN A 83 3.12 2.06 3.93
CA GLN A 83 2.68 0.69 4.13
C GLN A 83 1.67 0.27 3.08
N PHE A 84 0.72 1.14 2.73
CA PHE A 84 -0.22 0.90 1.64
C PHE A 84 0.49 0.60 0.32
N CYS A 85 1.46 1.45 -0.07
CA CYS A 85 2.28 1.20 -1.25
C CYS A 85 3.08 -0.11 -1.13
N ALA A 86 3.63 -0.43 0.05
CA ALA A 86 4.37 -1.66 0.27
C ALA A 86 3.49 -2.90 0.08
N THR A 87 2.24 -2.86 0.54
CA THR A 87 1.24 -3.91 0.31
C THR A 87 0.96 -4.05 -1.18
N MET A 88 0.61 -2.96 -1.88
CA MET A 88 0.28 -3.00 -3.31
C MET A 88 1.44 -3.55 -4.16
N LEU A 89 2.66 -3.09 -3.93
CA LEU A 89 3.82 -3.60 -4.65
C LEU A 89 4.15 -5.05 -4.27
N SER A 90 3.91 -5.45 -3.02
CA SER A 90 4.10 -6.84 -2.60
C SER A 90 3.13 -7.78 -3.32
N LEU A 91 1.88 -7.36 -3.55
CA LEU A 91 0.90 -8.14 -4.33
C LEU A 91 1.36 -8.36 -5.77
N LEU A 92 2.05 -7.39 -6.37
CA LEU A 92 2.64 -7.55 -7.72
C LEU A 92 3.93 -8.39 -7.69
N TRP A 93 4.69 -8.34 -6.61
CA TRP A 93 5.97 -9.02 -6.48
C TRP A 93 5.84 -10.51 -6.14
N LEU A 94 4.88 -10.87 -5.29
CA LEU A 94 4.76 -12.21 -4.70
C LEU A 94 4.46 -13.31 -5.73
N PRO A 95 3.49 -13.16 -6.66
CA PRO A 95 3.12 -14.22 -7.61
C PRO A 95 4.24 -14.54 -8.61
N ALA A 96 5.19 -13.62 -8.81
CA ALA A 96 6.33 -13.83 -9.68
C ALA A 96 7.46 -14.65 -9.04
N ARG A 97 7.29 -15.11 -7.80
CA ARG A 97 8.26 -15.94 -7.07
C ARG A 97 7.72 -17.36 -6.94
N ASN A 98 8.63 -18.33 -7.08
CA ASN A 98 8.31 -19.75 -6.91
C ASN A 98 7.66 -19.97 -5.54
N HIS A 99 6.47 -20.57 -5.53
CA HIS A 99 5.66 -20.83 -4.33
C HIS A 99 6.46 -21.57 -3.23
N GLN A 100 7.40 -22.43 -3.61
CA GLN A 100 8.25 -23.18 -2.67
C GLN A 100 9.15 -22.30 -1.79
N ARG A 101 9.44 -21.05 -2.18
CA ARG A 101 10.22 -20.10 -1.34
C ARG A 101 9.34 -19.16 -0.51
N LEU A 102 8.02 -19.22 -0.67
CA LEU A 102 7.09 -18.37 0.07
C LEU A 102 6.78 -18.95 1.45
N ASP A 103 6.87 -20.27 1.61
CA ASP A 103 6.67 -20.94 2.91
C ASP A 103 7.73 -20.53 3.94
N GLU A 104 8.91 -20.10 3.49
CA GLU A 104 9.97 -19.55 4.34
C GLU A 104 9.74 -18.08 4.75
N LEU A 105 8.74 -17.40 4.17
CA LEU A 105 8.51 -15.96 4.37
C LEU A 105 7.41 -15.63 5.39
N TRP A 106 6.69 -16.62 5.89
CA TRP A 106 5.70 -16.44 6.93
C TRP A 106 6.10 -17.22 8.17
N GLU A 107 6.22 -16.51 9.29
CA GLU A 107 6.26 -17.11 10.61
C GLU A 107 4.91 -16.82 11.25
N VAL A 108 4.26 -17.88 11.68
CA VAL A 108 2.94 -17.82 12.29
C VAL A 108 3.14 -17.92 13.79
N ASP A 109 2.66 -16.92 14.52
CA ASP A 109 2.71 -16.95 15.97
C ASP A 109 1.79 -18.08 16.49
N ALA A 110 2.38 -19.18 16.92
CA ALA A 110 1.67 -20.35 17.40
C ALA A 110 0.67 -20.01 18.53
N ALA A 111 0.94 -18.98 19.33
CA ALA A 111 0.05 -18.53 20.40
C ALA A 111 -1.23 -17.88 19.84
N GLU A 112 -1.12 -17.13 18.74
CA GLU A 112 -2.28 -16.52 18.08
C GLU A 112 -3.15 -17.56 17.38
N TRP A 113 -2.53 -18.59 16.79
CA TRP A 113 -3.26 -19.71 16.16
C TRP A 113 -3.91 -20.68 17.15
N ALA A 114 -3.41 -20.76 18.38
CA ALA A 114 -4.09 -21.48 19.45
C ALA A 114 -5.38 -20.75 19.85
N ARG A 115 -5.32 -19.43 20.07
CA ARG A 115 -6.49 -18.60 20.42
C ARG A 115 -7.58 -18.61 19.36
N LEU A 116 -7.22 -18.58 18.08
CA LEU A 116 -8.20 -18.63 16.98
C LEU A 116 -8.93 -19.98 16.87
N ARG A 117 -8.31 -21.07 17.33
CA ARG A 117 -8.95 -22.40 17.37
C ARG A 117 -9.95 -22.55 18.51
N GLU A 118 -9.76 -21.82 19.61
CA GLU A 118 -10.68 -21.81 20.76
C GLU A 118 -11.96 -20.99 20.49
N LEU A 119 -11.94 -20.11 19.48
CA LEU A 119 -13.07 -19.26 19.09
C LEU A 119 -13.97 -19.88 17.99
N ARG A 120 -13.71 -21.13 17.59
CA ARG A 120 -14.45 -21.86 16.55
C ARG A 120 -15.17 -23.07 17.14
#